data_AF-A0A969U254-F1
#
_entry.id   AF-A0A969U254-F1
#
_cell.length_a   1.000
_cell.length_b   1.000
_cell.length_c   1.000
_cell.angle_alpha   90.00
_cell.angle_beta   90.00
_cell.angle_gamma   90.00
#
_symmetry.space_group_name_H-M   'P 1'
#
loop_
_entity.id
_entity.type
_entity.pdbx_description
1 polymer ?
#
loop_
_entity_poly.entity_id
_entity_poly.type
_entity_poly.pdbx_seq_one_letter_code
_entity_poly.pdbx_strand_id
1 'polypeptide(L)'
;MAETSPDSGSARSSHIDPFVQDSLPPREMWPDLVSDRPELRYPPRLNAVTALLDRHLAEGRGDQPCLIAGDGSVWSYADTARRVSRIAAVLTGTLGLRPGDRVLLRAPNSPLMAAVYLAVLRAGGVVVATMPMLRARELRYIIAKARVGLAFCTAALMDDLAAAASDEPVLIRIVEMGEELAGLMEMTADEAPACDTAAEDICLIGFTSGTTGEPKATMHAHRDLLAICDAYGAHVLRARPEDRFIGSPPLAFTFGLGGLVLFPLRVGASTILLERASPDDLATAFVSLKPTVCFTAPTAYRALRNVEHRIQMRQDEQTHTVPADP
;
A
#
# COMPACT_ATOMS: atom_id res chain seq x y z
N MET A 1 -33.08 -18.69 35.43
CA MET A 1 -32.86 -18.51 33.99
C MET A 1 -31.88 -17.38 33.86
N ALA A 2 -30.61 -17.70 33.60
CA ALA A 2 -29.58 -16.69 33.39
C ALA A 2 -29.72 -16.21 31.95
N GLU A 3 -30.07 -14.93 31.79
CA GLU A 3 -30.03 -14.26 30.49
C GLU A 3 -28.59 -14.27 30.00
N THR A 4 -28.35 -15.00 28.92
CA THR A 4 -27.12 -14.93 28.13
C THR A 4 -26.99 -13.51 27.59
N SER A 5 -25.98 -12.78 28.04
CA SER A 5 -25.51 -11.55 27.40
C SER A 5 -25.35 -11.78 25.89
N PRO A 6 -25.70 -10.81 25.03
CA PRO A 6 -25.44 -10.91 23.61
C PRO A 6 -23.93 -10.98 23.40
N ASP A 7 -23.48 -12.09 22.83
CA ASP A 7 -22.09 -12.36 22.51
C ASP A 7 -21.51 -11.18 21.71
N SER A 8 -20.44 -10.57 22.23
CA SER A 8 -19.91 -9.30 21.75
C SER A 8 -19.16 -9.47 20.43
N GLY A 9 -19.88 -9.66 19.31
CA GLY A 9 -19.61 -9.28 17.91
C GLY A 9 -18.22 -9.45 17.25
N SER A 10 -17.17 -9.88 17.94
CA SER A 10 -15.81 -10.01 17.42
C SER A 10 -15.57 -11.43 16.92
N ALA A 11 -15.28 -11.58 15.62
CA ALA A 11 -14.93 -12.87 15.05
C ALA A 11 -13.57 -13.32 15.57
N ARG A 12 -13.40 -14.64 15.72
CA ARG A 12 -12.10 -15.24 16.07
C ARG A 12 -11.04 -14.84 15.02
N SER A 13 -9.89 -14.38 15.49
CA SER A 13 -8.75 -14.09 14.62
C SER A 13 -8.32 -15.31 13.80
N SER A 14 -7.85 -15.05 12.59
CA SER A 14 -7.22 -16.07 11.74
C SER A 14 -5.70 -16.12 11.85
N HIS A 15 -5.09 -15.18 12.60
CA HIS A 15 -3.65 -15.18 12.81
C HIS A 15 -3.21 -16.44 13.58
N ILE A 16 -2.15 -17.06 13.08
CA ILE A 16 -1.48 -18.18 13.73
C ILE A 16 -0.33 -17.66 14.60
N ASP A 17 0.37 -16.62 14.15
CA ASP A 17 1.35 -15.91 14.98
C ASP A 17 0.63 -14.88 15.89
N PRO A 18 0.69 -15.03 17.22
CA PRO A 18 -0.01 -14.15 18.15
C PRO A 18 0.72 -12.83 18.39
N PHE A 19 1.93 -12.63 17.86
CA PHE A 19 2.80 -11.50 18.21
C PHE A 19 2.10 -10.14 18.18
N VAL A 20 1.34 -9.86 17.11
CA VAL A 20 0.65 -8.56 16.97
C VAL A 20 -0.51 -8.42 17.96
N GLN A 21 -1.20 -9.51 18.30
CA GLN A 21 -2.30 -9.50 19.27
C GLN A 21 -1.77 -9.31 20.69
N ASP A 22 -0.73 -10.05 21.04
CA ASP A 22 -0.08 -9.98 22.34
C ASP A 22 0.61 -8.62 22.57
N SER A 23 0.95 -7.91 21.49
CA SER A 23 1.59 -6.60 21.53
C SER A 23 0.61 -5.42 21.55
N LEU A 24 -0.69 -5.67 21.36
CA LEU A 24 -1.70 -4.61 21.49
C LEU A 24 -1.87 -4.23 22.98
N PRO A 25 -2.19 -2.97 23.28
CA PRO A 25 -2.57 -2.61 24.63
C PRO A 25 -3.82 -3.40 25.06
N PRO A 26 -4.02 -3.63 26.37
CA PRO A 26 -5.26 -4.21 26.88
C PRO A 26 -6.50 -3.48 26.35
N ARG A 27 -7.59 -4.22 26.08
CA ARG A 27 -8.82 -3.68 25.48
C ARG A 27 -9.39 -2.50 26.25
N GLU A 28 -9.30 -2.52 27.57
CA GLU A 28 -9.73 -1.44 28.46
C GLU A 28 -8.95 -0.13 28.30
N MET A 29 -7.77 -0.17 27.67
CA MET A 29 -6.98 1.02 27.33
C MET A 29 -7.27 1.54 25.92
N TRP A 30 -8.11 0.85 25.14
CA TRP A 30 -8.44 1.30 23.79
C TRP A 30 -9.39 2.49 23.87
N PRO A 31 -9.33 3.42 22.90
CA PRO A 31 -10.35 4.44 22.77
C PRO A 31 -11.70 3.78 22.42
N ASP A 32 -12.79 4.43 22.81
CA ASP A 32 -14.12 4.07 22.34
C ASP A 32 -14.20 4.26 20.81
N LEU A 33 -14.25 3.15 20.09
CA LEU A 33 -14.37 3.15 18.64
C LEU A 33 -15.83 3.40 18.24
N VAL A 34 -16.13 4.65 17.89
CA VAL A 34 -17.48 5.06 17.46
C VAL A 34 -17.68 4.70 15.99
N SER A 35 -18.50 3.68 15.71
CA SER A 35 -18.91 3.24 14.36
C SER A 35 -20.44 3.30 14.21
N ASP A 36 -21.02 4.41 14.65
CA ASP A 36 -22.46 4.65 14.64
C ASP A 36 -23.02 4.78 13.21
N ARG A 37 -22.22 5.30 12.28
CA ARG A 37 -22.57 5.43 10.86
C ARG A 37 -22.65 4.09 10.13
N PRO A 38 -23.70 3.84 9.31
CA PRO A 38 -23.87 2.58 8.60
C PRO A 38 -22.67 2.17 7.73
N GLU A 39 -22.03 3.13 7.06
CA GLU A 39 -20.89 2.89 6.17
C GLU A 39 -19.62 2.41 6.89
N LEU A 40 -19.54 2.59 8.22
CA LEU A 40 -18.41 2.14 9.04
C LEU A 40 -18.69 0.79 9.73
N ARG A 41 -19.82 0.15 9.42
CA ARG A 41 -20.19 -1.17 9.95
C ARG A 41 -19.73 -2.26 9.00
N TYR A 42 -18.63 -2.90 9.35
CA TYR A 42 -18.03 -3.97 8.57
C TYR A 42 -18.44 -5.36 9.08
N PRO A 43 -18.51 -6.38 8.20
CA PRO A 43 -18.78 -7.75 8.64
C PRO A 43 -17.64 -8.24 9.57
N PRO A 44 -17.94 -9.10 10.57
CA PRO A 44 -16.93 -9.63 11.48
C PRO A 44 -15.78 -10.38 10.78
N ARG A 45 -16.07 -11.03 9.64
CA ARG A 45 -15.07 -11.63 8.74
C ARG A 45 -14.82 -10.69 7.58
N LEU A 46 -13.57 -10.25 7.43
CA LEU A 46 -13.19 -9.24 6.46
C LEU A 46 -11.69 -9.32 6.13
N ASN A 47 -11.39 -9.63 4.87
CA ASN A 47 -10.13 -9.25 4.26
C ASN A 47 -10.32 -7.96 3.44
N ALA A 48 -9.53 -6.93 3.73
CA ALA A 48 -9.63 -5.64 3.04
C ALA A 48 -9.48 -5.76 1.52
N VAL A 49 -8.69 -6.73 1.02
CA VAL A 49 -8.47 -6.93 -0.43
C VAL A 49 -9.74 -7.34 -1.14
N THR A 50 -10.63 -8.11 -0.50
CA THR A 50 -11.91 -8.49 -1.10
C THR A 50 -12.77 -7.26 -1.39
N ALA A 51 -12.77 -6.29 -0.48
CA ALA A 51 -13.52 -5.05 -0.62
C ALA A 51 -12.86 -4.03 -1.57
N LEU A 52 -11.52 -4.03 -1.66
CA LEU A 52 -10.73 -3.10 -2.47
C LEU A 52 -10.51 -3.60 -3.92
N LEU A 53 -10.52 -4.92 -4.15
CA LEU A 53 -10.11 -5.51 -5.41
C LEU A 53 -11.15 -6.51 -5.94
N ASP A 54 -11.41 -7.60 -5.20
CA ASP A 54 -12.25 -8.70 -5.71
C ASP A 54 -13.69 -8.25 -6.03
N ARG A 55 -14.24 -7.34 -5.22
CA ARG A 55 -15.57 -6.73 -5.46
C ARG A 55 -15.68 -6.10 -6.85
N HIS A 56 -14.62 -5.47 -7.35
CA HIS A 56 -14.65 -4.83 -8.68
C HIS A 56 -14.74 -5.85 -9.81
N LEU A 57 -14.17 -7.05 -9.63
CA LEU A 57 -14.37 -8.16 -10.56
C LEU A 57 -15.80 -8.67 -10.52
N ALA A 58 -16.35 -8.89 -9.32
CA ALA A 58 -17.72 -9.37 -9.13
C ALA A 58 -18.77 -8.39 -9.71
N GLU A 59 -18.46 -7.09 -9.70
CA GLU A 59 -19.30 -6.03 -10.28
C GLU A 59 -19.01 -5.77 -11.77
N GLY A 60 -18.26 -6.65 -12.46
CA GLY A 60 -18.04 -6.58 -13.91
C GLY A 60 -17.05 -5.49 -14.37
N ARG A 61 -16.24 -4.93 -13.47
CA ARG A 61 -15.23 -3.91 -13.79
C ARG A 61 -13.83 -4.49 -14.05
N GLY A 62 -13.74 -5.78 -14.38
CA GLY A 62 -12.46 -6.48 -14.58
C GLY A 62 -11.54 -5.82 -15.60
N ASP A 63 -12.10 -5.32 -16.71
CA ASP A 63 -11.34 -4.70 -17.80
C ASP A 63 -11.00 -3.23 -17.55
N GLN A 64 -11.50 -2.62 -16.46
CA GLN A 64 -11.22 -1.22 -16.15
C GLN A 64 -9.76 -1.02 -15.72
N PRO A 65 -9.13 0.12 -16.05
CA PRO A 65 -7.79 0.45 -15.57
C PRO A 65 -7.74 0.48 -14.03
N CYS A 66 -6.69 -0.11 -13.46
CA CYS A 66 -6.49 -0.17 -12.00
C CYS A 66 -5.17 0.49 -11.61
N LEU A 67 -4.03 -0.10 -12.01
CA LEU A 67 -2.69 0.40 -11.72
C LEU A 67 -2.01 0.82 -13.02
N ILE A 68 -1.39 2.00 -13.04
CA ILE A 68 -0.72 2.57 -14.20
C ILE A 68 0.73 2.86 -13.81
N ALA A 69 1.68 2.31 -14.55
CA ALA A 69 3.10 2.58 -14.37
C ALA A 69 3.48 3.96 -14.94
N GLY A 70 4.63 4.49 -14.53
CA GLY A 70 5.11 5.80 -15.00
C GLY A 70 5.41 5.88 -16.51
N ASP A 71 5.65 4.74 -17.16
CA ASP A 71 5.80 4.63 -18.62
C ASP A 71 4.45 4.59 -19.36
N GLY A 72 3.33 4.59 -18.63
CA GLY A 72 1.97 4.51 -19.18
C GLY A 72 1.43 3.09 -19.33
N SER A 73 2.21 2.05 -19.01
CA SER A 73 1.72 0.66 -19.00
C SER A 73 0.57 0.51 -18.01
N VAL A 74 -0.54 -0.10 -18.44
CA VAL A 74 -1.78 -0.20 -17.66
C VAL A 74 -2.04 -1.65 -17.25
N TRP A 75 -2.32 -1.87 -15.97
CA TRP A 75 -2.90 -3.10 -15.45
C TRP A 75 -4.38 -2.88 -15.18
N SER A 76 -5.22 -3.73 -15.76
CA SER A 76 -6.65 -3.78 -15.43
C SER A 76 -6.90 -4.29 -14.01
N TYR A 77 -8.14 -4.18 -13.51
CA TYR A 77 -8.54 -4.81 -12.25
C TYR A 77 -8.33 -6.33 -12.29
N ALA A 78 -8.65 -6.99 -13.41
CA ALA A 78 -8.43 -8.41 -13.60
C ALA A 78 -6.95 -8.79 -13.61
N ASP A 79 -6.10 -7.99 -14.28
CA ASP A 79 -4.65 -8.17 -14.28
C ASP A 79 -4.02 -8.01 -12.90
N THR A 80 -4.50 -7.01 -12.15
CA THR A 80 -4.04 -6.72 -10.81
C THR A 80 -4.45 -7.84 -9.86
N ALA A 81 -5.70 -8.29 -9.91
CA ALA A 81 -6.19 -9.40 -9.10
C ALA A 81 -5.42 -10.70 -9.35
N ARG A 82 -5.19 -11.09 -10.62
CA ARG A 82 -4.39 -12.29 -10.92
C ARG A 82 -2.98 -12.22 -10.34
N ARG A 83 -2.31 -11.08 -10.48
CA ARG A 83 -0.96 -10.87 -9.93
C ARG A 83 -0.98 -10.94 -8.40
N VAL A 84 -1.93 -10.25 -7.76
CA VAL A 84 -2.10 -10.26 -6.31
C VAL A 84 -2.39 -11.68 -5.79
N SER A 85 -3.30 -12.43 -6.42
CA SER A 85 -3.62 -13.82 -6.06
C SER A 85 -2.42 -14.76 -6.22
N ARG A 86 -1.62 -14.58 -7.28
CA ARG A 86 -0.45 -15.41 -7.55
C ARG A 86 0.70 -15.10 -6.60
N ILE A 87 0.96 -13.82 -6.32
CA ILE A 87 1.94 -13.43 -5.28
C ILE A 87 1.48 -13.97 -3.92
N ALA A 88 0.18 -13.93 -3.61
CA ALA A 88 -0.35 -14.52 -2.37
C ALA A 88 -0.12 -16.04 -2.32
N ALA A 89 -0.27 -16.77 -3.43
CA ALA A 89 0.06 -18.19 -3.51
C ALA A 89 1.56 -18.46 -3.30
N VAL A 90 2.44 -17.64 -3.89
CA VAL A 90 3.90 -17.68 -3.63
C VAL A 90 4.20 -17.46 -2.14
N LEU A 91 3.56 -16.46 -1.52
CA LEU A 91 3.72 -16.14 -0.11
C LEU A 91 3.36 -17.34 0.77
N THR A 92 2.16 -17.91 0.62
CA THR A 92 1.66 -18.97 1.50
C THR A 92 2.26 -20.34 1.19
N GLY A 93 2.60 -20.61 -0.07
CA GLY A 93 3.18 -21.87 -0.52
C GLY A 93 4.69 -21.87 -0.37
N THR A 94 5.38 -21.35 -1.39
CA THR A 94 6.84 -21.41 -1.50
C THR A 94 7.57 -20.68 -0.38
N LEU A 95 7.05 -19.53 0.07
CA LEU A 95 7.68 -18.74 1.13
C LEU A 95 7.14 -19.07 2.52
N GLY A 96 6.12 -19.94 2.63
CA GLY A 96 5.59 -20.44 3.89
C GLY A 96 4.99 -19.38 4.83
N LEU A 97 4.55 -18.23 4.30
CA LEU A 97 3.91 -17.17 5.07
C LEU A 97 2.60 -17.69 5.68
N ARG A 98 2.44 -17.51 6.98
CA ARG A 98 1.22 -17.84 7.71
C ARG A 98 0.47 -16.55 8.10
N PRO A 99 -0.85 -16.61 8.29
CA PRO A 99 -1.60 -15.46 8.77
C PRO A 99 -1.01 -14.89 10.07
N GLY A 100 -0.86 -13.57 10.13
CA GLY A 100 -0.23 -12.84 11.24
C GLY A 100 1.29 -12.66 11.13
N ASP A 101 1.98 -13.37 10.24
CA ASP A 101 3.41 -13.16 9.99
C ASP A 101 3.64 -11.76 9.36
N ARG A 102 4.74 -11.10 9.73
CA ARG A 102 5.09 -9.75 9.24
C ARG A 102 5.97 -9.82 7.99
N VAL A 103 5.61 -9.03 6.99
CA VAL A 103 6.36 -8.89 5.73
C VAL A 103 6.80 -7.45 5.54
N LEU A 104 8.12 -7.23 5.46
CA LEU A 104 8.67 -5.91 5.18
C LEU A 104 8.70 -5.62 3.69
N LEU A 105 8.23 -4.44 3.29
CA LEU A 105 8.25 -4.00 1.90
C LEU A 105 9.19 -2.80 1.74
N ARG A 106 10.20 -2.93 0.88
CA ARG A 106 11.21 -1.91 0.61
C ARG A 106 11.38 -1.70 -0.89
N ALA A 107 10.57 -0.82 -1.45
CA ALA A 107 10.60 -0.48 -2.86
C ALA A 107 10.15 0.98 -3.08
N PRO A 108 10.53 1.59 -4.21
CA PRO A 108 9.83 2.78 -4.69
C PRO A 108 8.36 2.46 -5.02
N ASN A 109 7.56 3.50 -5.25
CA ASN A 109 6.18 3.32 -5.69
C ASN A 109 6.16 2.71 -7.09
N SER A 110 5.44 1.61 -7.27
CA SER A 110 5.22 0.98 -8.57
C SER A 110 3.96 0.11 -8.51
N PRO A 111 3.36 -0.26 -9.65
CA PRO A 111 2.26 -1.24 -9.68
C PRO A 111 2.62 -2.55 -8.98
N LEU A 112 3.88 -3.00 -9.11
CA LEU A 112 4.33 -4.22 -8.45
C LEU A 112 4.43 -4.06 -6.92
N MET A 113 4.92 -2.92 -6.42
CA MET A 113 4.90 -2.63 -4.98
C MET A 113 3.47 -2.64 -4.42
N ALA A 114 2.51 -2.04 -5.13
CA ALA A 114 1.10 -2.09 -4.73
C ALA A 114 0.54 -3.52 -4.77
N ALA A 115 0.88 -4.31 -5.79
CA ALA A 115 0.46 -5.70 -5.89
C ALA A 115 1.03 -6.58 -4.77
N VAL A 116 2.31 -6.45 -4.43
CA VAL A 116 2.91 -7.18 -3.30
C VAL A 116 2.26 -6.75 -1.98
N TYR A 117 2.01 -5.46 -1.78
CA TYR A 117 1.27 -4.97 -0.62
C TYR A 117 -0.08 -5.67 -0.46
N LEU A 118 -0.90 -5.64 -1.51
CA LEU A 118 -2.21 -6.29 -1.52
C LEU A 118 -2.10 -7.81 -1.36
N ALA A 119 -1.06 -8.44 -1.91
CA ALA A 119 -0.85 -9.88 -1.80
C ALA A 119 -0.54 -10.32 -0.37
N VAL A 120 0.25 -9.53 0.38
CA VAL A 120 0.49 -9.78 1.81
C VAL A 120 -0.81 -9.69 2.59
N LEU A 121 -1.62 -8.65 2.36
CA LEU A 121 -2.94 -8.52 2.99
C LEU A 121 -3.87 -9.69 2.61
N ARG A 122 -3.87 -10.10 1.34
CA ARG A 122 -4.66 -11.23 0.82
C ARG A 122 -4.27 -12.54 1.50
N ALA A 123 -2.98 -12.75 1.74
CA ALA A 123 -2.48 -13.92 2.45
C ALA A 123 -2.75 -13.90 3.98
N GLY A 124 -3.33 -12.81 4.51
CA GLY A 124 -3.54 -12.62 5.95
C GLY A 124 -2.26 -12.23 6.70
N GLY A 125 -1.22 -11.80 5.98
CA GLY A 125 0.00 -11.29 6.57
C GLY A 125 -0.10 -9.81 6.96
N VAL A 126 0.91 -9.35 7.68
CA VAL A 126 0.99 -7.98 8.21
C VAL A 126 2.05 -7.19 7.47
N VAL A 127 1.66 -6.11 6.80
CA VAL A 127 2.58 -5.29 6.01
C VAL A 127 3.39 -4.35 6.91
N VAL A 128 4.71 -4.30 6.69
CA VAL A 128 5.65 -3.36 7.31
C VAL A 128 6.43 -2.63 6.21
N ALA A 129 5.84 -1.60 5.62
CA ALA A 129 6.48 -0.88 4.52
C ALA A 129 7.47 0.20 5.03
N THR A 130 8.61 0.35 4.37
CA THR A 130 9.69 1.27 4.80
C THR A 130 10.07 2.28 3.73
N MET A 131 10.44 3.49 4.17
CA MET A 131 10.92 4.53 3.26
C MET A 131 12.27 4.12 2.64
N PRO A 132 12.50 4.36 1.34
CA PRO A 132 13.79 4.08 0.70
C PRO A 132 14.99 4.77 1.36
N MET A 133 14.78 5.92 2.03
CA MET A 133 15.85 6.68 2.66
C MET A 133 16.38 6.07 3.97
N LEU A 134 15.68 5.10 4.57
CA LEU A 134 16.15 4.45 5.80
C LEU A 134 17.42 3.64 5.53
N ARG A 135 18.36 3.69 6.46
CA ARG A 135 19.63 2.95 6.41
C ARG A 135 19.55 1.69 7.25
N ALA A 136 20.58 0.85 7.14
CA ALA A 136 20.68 -0.42 7.86
C ALA A 136 20.31 -0.33 9.35
N ARG A 137 20.76 0.72 10.04
CA ARG A 137 20.46 0.94 11.47
C ARG A 137 18.96 1.12 11.75
N GLU A 138 18.25 1.95 10.99
CA GLU A 138 16.81 2.13 11.18
C GLU A 138 16.03 0.88 10.74
N LEU A 139 16.45 0.23 9.65
CA LEU A 139 15.83 -0.99 9.16
C LEU A 139 15.94 -2.12 10.19
N ARG A 140 17.11 -2.29 10.80
CA ARG A 140 17.36 -3.24 11.89
C ARG A 140 16.38 -3.04 13.05
N TYR A 141 16.20 -1.79 13.49
CA TYR A 141 15.23 -1.48 14.54
C TYR A 141 13.81 -1.91 14.16
N ILE A 142 13.38 -1.61 12.94
CA ILE A 142 12.05 -1.97 12.43
C ILE A 142 11.87 -3.50 12.37
N ILE A 143 12.86 -4.21 11.80
CA ILE A 143 12.87 -5.67 11.68
C ILE A 143 12.75 -6.33 13.04
N ALA A 144 13.58 -5.91 14.00
CA ALA A 144 13.58 -6.43 15.36
C ALA A 144 12.26 -6.11 16.08
N LYS A 145 11.83 -4.85 16.05
CA LYS A 145 10.66 -4.36 16.80
C LYS A 145 9.36 -5.00 16.31
N ALA A 146 9.21 -5.23 15.00
CA ALA A 146 8.04 -5.87 14.41
C ALA A 146 8.22 -7.39 14.21
N ARG A 147 9.38 -7.96 14.57
CA ARG A 147 9.74 -9.36 14.35
C ARG A 147 9.43 -9.82 12.92
N VAL A 148 10.00 -9.11 11.95
CA VAL A 148 9.80 -9.34 10.51
C VAL A 148 10.54 -10.60 10.09
N GLY A 149 9.81 -11.58 9.54
CA GLY A 149 10.36 -12.87 9.06
C GLY A 149 10.72 -12.89 7.57
N LEU A 150 10.02 -12.08 6.77
CA LEU A 150 10.12 -12.05 5.32
C LEU A 150 10.20 -10.59 4.84
N ALA A 151 11.00 -10.32 3.83
CA ALA A 151 11.06 -9.01 3.19
C ALA A 151 11.01 -9.11 1.66
N PHE A 152 10.43 -8.11 1.02
CA PHE A 152 10.52 -7.85 -0.40
C PHE A 152 11.28 -6.55 -0.61
N CYS A 153 12.29 -6.59 -1.48
CA CYS A 153 13.14 -5.44 -1.76
C CYS A 153 13.45 -5.34 -3.24
N THR A 154 13.49 -4.12 -3.78
CA THR A 154 14.09 -3.93 -5.11
C THR A 154 15.60 -4.01 -5.02
N ALA A 155 16.26 -4.48 -6.09
CA ALA A 155 17.72 -4.58 -6.17
C ALA A 155 18.44 -3.27 -5.76
N ALA A 156 17.92 -2.12 -6.18
CA ALA A 156 18.53 -0.81 -5.90
C ALA A 156 18.53 -0.40 -4.41
N LEU A 157 17.75 -1.07 -3.56
CA LEU A 157 17.64 -0.78 -2.13
C LEU A 157 18.15 -1.92 -1.24
N MET A 158 18.75 -2.94 -1.86
CA MET A 158 19.12 -4.20 -1.21
C MET A 158 20.25 -4.04 -0.20
N ASP A 159 21.28 -3.25 -0.50
CA ASP A 159 22.50 -3.16 0.32
C ASP A 159 22.21 -2.82 1.80
N ASP A 160 21.43 -1.75 2.03
CA ASP A 160 21.04 -1.32 3.38
C ASP A 160 20.20 -2.40 4.10
N LEU A 161 19.37 -3.15 3.38
CA LEU A 161 18.53 -4.21 3.96
C LEU A 161 19.34 -5.47 4.28
N ALA A 162 20.24 -5.87 3.38
CA ALA A 162 21.14 -7.00 3.60
C ALA A 162 22.06 -6.75 4.80
N ALA A 163 22.58 -5.53 4.94
CA ALA A 163 23.37 -5.13 6.11
C ALA A 163 22.54 -5.12 7.41
N ALA A 164 21.25 -4.78 7.35
CA ALA A 164 20.37 -4.90 8.52
C ALA A 164 20.08 -6.36 8.88
N ALA A 165 19.92 -7.22 7.87
CA ALA A 165 19.59 -8.63 8.03
C ALA A 165 20.73 -9.45 8.64
N SER A 166 21.99 -9.12 8.34
CA SER A 166 23.15 -9.85 8.90
C SER A 166 23.20 -9.82 10.42
N ASP A 167 22.63 -8.78 11.04
CA ASP A 167 22.60 -8.59 12.48
C ASP A 167 21.24 -8.97 13.12
N GLU A 168 20.26 -9.41 12.32
CA GLU A 168 18.90 -9.70 12.78
C GLU A 168 18.40 -11.07 12.30
N PRO A 169 18.63 -12.15 13.08
CA PRO A 169 18.29 -13.51 12.69
C PRO A 169 16.78 -13.76 12.56
N VAL A 170 15.95 -12.82 13.02
CA VAL A 170 14.50 -12.89 12.82
C VAL A 170 14.11 -12.72 11.36
N LEU A 171 14.90 -12.00 10.55
CA LEU A 171 14.67 -11.87 9.12
C LEU A 171 15.25 -13.07 8.38
N ILE A 172 14.39 -14.03 8.07
CA ILE A 172 14.77 -15.33 7.52
C ILE A 172 15.00 -15.25 6.01
N ARG A 173 14.21 -14.42 5.32
CA ARG A 173 14.21 -14.37 3.86
C ARG A 173 14.00 -12.96 3.33
N ILE A 174 14.84 -12.57 2.37
CA ILE A 174 14.62 -11.38 1.53
C ILE A 174 14.41 -11.86 0.10
N VAL A 175 13.35 -11.42 -0.55
CA VAL A 175 13.04 -11.69 -1.97
C VAL A 175 13.26 -10.43 -2.78
N GLU A 176 14.04 -10.53 -3.85
CA GLU A 176 14.21 -9.47 -4.83
C GLU A 176 12.92 -9.34 -5.67
N MET A 177 12.37 -8.12 -5.76
CA MET A 177 11.05 -7.89 -6.37
C MET A 177 11.02 -7.97 -7.89
N GLY A 178 12.15 -7.90 -8.59
CA GLY A 178 12.26 -8.04 -10.03
C GLY A 178 12.28 -9.50 -10.48
N GLU A 179 13.47 -10.00 -10.79
CA GLU A 179 13.66 -11.29 -11.46
C GLU A 179 13.28 -12.47 -10.56
N GLU A 180 13.63 -12.41 -9.28
CA GLU A 180 13.38 -13.52 -8.35
C GLU A 180 11.88 -13.71 -8.09
N LEU A 181 11.15 -12.64 -7.77
CA LEU A 181 9.70 -12.72 -7.60
C LEU A 181 9.01 -13.15 -8.90
N ALA A 182 9.44 -12.66 -10.06
CA ALA A 182 8.90 -13.10 -11.34
C ALA A 182 9.08 -14.62 -11.54
N GLY A 183 10.27 -15.16 -11.29
CA GLY A 183 10.54 -16.59 -11.39
C GLY A 183 9.69 -17.42 -10.40
N LEU A 184 9.51 -16.95 -9.17
CA LEU A 184 8.63 -17.61 -8.19
C LEU A 184 7.17 -17.62 -8.66
N MET A 185 6.70 -16.53 -9.27
CA MET A 185 5.36 -16.46 -9.84
C MET A 185 5.19 -17.40 -11.04
N GLU A 186 6.19 -17.52 -11.91
CA GLU A 186 6.15 -18.46 -13.05
C GLU A 186 6.07 -19.92 -12.61
N MET A 187 6.75 -20.27 -11.52
CA MET A 187 6.70 -21.61 -10.92
C MET A 187 5.41 -21.89 -10.15
N THR A 188 4.55 -20.89 -9.96
CA THR A 188 3.29 -21.01 -9.22
C THR A 188 2.11 -20.98 -10.19
N ALA A 189 1.57 -22.16 -10.49
CA ALA A 189 0.39 -22.29 -11.36
C ALA A 189 -0.92 -21.84 -10.67
N ASP A 190 -0.93 -21.81 -9.33
CA ASP A 190 -2.12 -21.56 -8.53
C ASP A 190 -2.38 -20.07 -8.26
N GLU A 191 -3.64 -19.75 -8.00
CA GLU A 191 -4.09 -18.49 -7.44
C GLU A 191 -4.65 -18.74 -6.04
N ALA A 192 -4.23 -17.94 -5.05
CA ALA A 192 -4.75 -18.09 -3.69
C ALA A 192 -6.03 -17.25 -3.49
N PRO A 193 -7.09 -17.82 -2.88
CA PRO A 193 -8.21 -17.02 -2.40
C PRO A 193 -7.74 -16.07 -1.29
N ALA A 194 -8.51 -15.01 -1.02
CA ALA A 194 -8.25 -14.18 0.15
C ALA A 194 -8.38 -15.01 1.43
N CYS A 195 -7.41 -14.88 2.32
CA CYS A 195 -7.45 -15.44 3.66
C CYS A 195 -8.71 -14.92 4.36
N ASP A 196 -9.50 -15.82 4.94
CA ASP A 196 -10.68 -15.48 5.73
C ASP A 196 -10.21 -14.87 7.04
N THR A 197 -9.90 -13.58 7.09
CA THR A 197 -9.43 -12.86 8.29
C THR A 197 -10.60 -12.26 9.08
N ALA A 198 -10.40 -11.97 10.36
CA ALA A 198 -11.32 -11.14 11.11
C ALA A 198 -11.16 -9.66 10.75
N ALA A 199 -12.22 -8.87 10.86
CA ALA A 199 -12.16 -7.42 10.62
C ALA A 199 -11.17 -6.69 11.54
N GLU A 200 -10.90 -7.27 12.71
CA GLU A 200 -9.98 -6.76 13.73
C GLU A 200 -8.56 -7.36 13.62
N ASP A 201 -8.31 -8.26 12.67
CA ASP A 201 -6.97 -8.79 12.42
C ASP A 201 -6.05 -7.66 11.94
N ILE A 202 -4.93 -7.47 12.64
CA ILE A 202 -3.93 -6.45 12.33
C ILE A 202 -3.27 -6.81 11.00
N CYS A 203 -3.32 -5.89 10.04
CA CYS A 203 -2.81 -6.13 8.70
C CYS A 203 -1.72 -5.14 8.27
N LEU A 204 -1.48 -4.10 9.08
CA LEU A 204 -0.46 -3.08 8.83
C LEU A 204 0.21 -2.64 10.13
N ILE A 205 1.54 -2.58 10.11
CA ILE A 205 2.35 -1.90 11.11
C ILE A 205 3.04 -0.69 10.46
N GLY A 206 2.59 0.51 10.83
CA GLY A 206 3.21 1.77 10.40
C GLY A 206 4.15 2.32 11.47
N PHE A 207 5.41 2.59 11.12
CA PHE A 207 6.36 3.23 12.03
C PHE A 207 6.27 4.76 11.95
N THR A 208 6.28 5.42 13.11
CA THR A 208 6.28 6.88 13.24
C THR A 208 7.41 7.31 14.15
N SER A 209 8.01 8.48 13.95
CA SER A 209 9.16 8.96 14.75
C SER A 209 8.87 9.07 16.25
N GLY A 210 7.59 9.13 16.66
CA GLY A 210 7.20 9.26 18.06
C GLY A 210 7.66 10.59 18.69
N THR A 211 7.15 10.89 19.87
CA THR A 211 7.57 12.07 20.67
C THR A 211 8.76 11.78 21.58
N THR A 212 9.11 10.50 21.76
CA THR A 212 10.07 9.99 22.75
C THR A 212 11.44 9.65 22.15
N GLY A 213 11.69 9.99 20.88
CA GLY A 213 12.94 9.74 20.17
C GLY A 213 13.05 8.34 19.53
N GLU A 214 12.42 7.33 20.11
CA GLU A 214 12.31 5.99 19.50
C GLU A 214 11.06 5.85 18.62
N PRO A 215 11.19 5.31 17.39
CA PRO A 215 10.04 5.11 16.52
C PRO A 215 8.98 4.17 17.12
N LYS A 216 7.71 4.58 17.07
CA LYS A 216 6.57 3.80 17.56
C LYS A 216 5.92 3.01 16.43
N ALA A 217 5.54 1.78 16.71
CA ALA A 217 4.83 0.89 15.80
C ALA A 217 3.32 1.04 15.99
N THR A 218 2.63 1.63 15.00
CA THR A 218 1.17 1.75 14.99
C THR A 218 0.56 0.56 14.28
N MET A 219 -0.41 -0.11 14.89
CA MET A 219 -1.05 -1.30 14.34
C MET A 219 -2.45 -0.95 13.83
N HIS A 220 -2.78 -1.39 12.62
CA HIS A 220 -4.06 -1.12 11.96
C HIS A 220 -4.69 -2.43 11.49
N ALA A 221 -5.97 -2.61 11.79
CA ALA A 221 -6.75 -3.76 11.38
C ALA A 221 -7.29 -3.62 9.96
N HIS A 222 -7.76 -4.72 9.37
CA HIS A 222 -8.37 -4.69 8.03
C HIS A 222 -9.52 -3.68 7.91
N ARG A 223 -10.36 -3.56 8.93
CA ARG A 223 -11.45 -2.57 8.94
C ARG A 223 -10.97 -1.13 8.89
N ASP A 224 -9.81 -0.84 9.48
CA ASP A 224 -9.29 0.52 9.59
C ASP A 224 -8.89 1.05 8.21
N LEU A 225 -8.38 0.17 7.34
CA LEU A 225 -8.08 0.51 5.95
C LEU A 225 -9.33 0.90 5.16
N LEU A 226 -10.47 0.30 5.44
CA LEU A 226 -11.74 0.66 4.77
C LEU A 226 -12.36 1.90 5.40
N ALA A 227 -12.26 2.06 6.72
CA ALA A 227 -12.83 3.18 7.46
C ALA A 227 -12.34 4.53 6.94
N ILE A 228 -11.04 4.66 6.64
CA ILE A 228 -10.51 5.91 6.07
C ILE A 228 -11.03 6.20 4.66
N CYS A 229 -11.32 5.16 3.88
CA CYS A 229 -11.90 5.32 2.54
C CYS A 229 -13.37 5.72 2.63
N ASP A 230 -14.13 5.04 3.48
CA ASP A 230 -15.58 5.26 3.65
C ASP A 230 -15.89 6.53 4.47
N ALA A 231 -14.92 7.04 5.23
CA ALA A 231 -14.96 8.35 5.87
C ALA A 231 -14.36 9.44 4.96
N TYR A 232 -13.05 9.69 5.06
CA TYR A 232 -12.39 10.79 4.38
C TYR A 232 -12.51 10.69 2.85
N GLY A 233 -12.26 9.50 2.29
CA GLY A 233 -12.31 9.26 0.85
C GLY A 233 -13.67 9.58 0.22
N ALA A 234 -14.75 9.09 0.83
CA ALA A 234 -16.11 9.29 0.35
C ALA A 234 -16.66 10.70 0.63
N HIS A 235 -16.44 11.23 1.84
CA HIS A 235 -17.14 12.44 2.29
C HIS A 235 -16.36 13.75 2.06
N VAL A 236 -15.03 13.71 2.16
CA VAL A 236 -14.16 14.89 2.05
C VAL A 236 -13.55 14.97 0.66
N LEU A 237 -12.82 13.93 0.26
CA LEU A 237 -12.20 13.86 -1.06
C LEU A 237 -13.25 13.70 -2.17
N ARG A 238 -14.32 12.96 -1.88
CA ARG A 238 -15.41 12.62 -2.82
C ARG A 238 -14.89 11.94 -4.08
N ALA A 239 -13.97 11.00 -3.88
CA ALA A 239 -13.37 10.20 -4.94
C ALA A 239 -14.44 9.50 -5.79
N ARG A 240 -14.21 9.43 -7.10
CA ARG A 240 -15.12 8.84 -8.07
C ARG A 240 -14.45 7.72 -8.87
N PRO A 241 -15.21 6.77 -9.43
CA PRO A 241 -14.65 5.70 -10.26
C PRO A 241 -13.90 6.21 -11.51
N GLU A 242 -14.26 7.39 -12.02
CA GLU A 242 -13.62 7.99 -13.21
C GLU A 242 -12.27 8.66 -12.88
N ASP A 243 -11.92 8.78 -11.59
CA ASP A 243 -10.70 9.46 -11.19
C ASP A 243 -9.44 8.68 -11.55
N ARG A 244 -8.39 9.45 -11.83
CA ARG A 244 -7.03 8.98 -12.09
C ARG A 244 -6.11 9.62 -11.08
N PHE A 245 -5.75 8.85 -10.07
CA PHE A 245 -4.92 9.31 -8.97
C PHE A 245 -3.45 9.34 -9.38
N ILE A 246 -2.68 10.27 -8.81
CA ILE A 246 -1.22 10.34 -8.92
C ILE A 246 -0.65 10.98 -7.66
N GLY A 247 0.65 10.82 -7.40
CA GLY A 247 1.27 11.58 -6.32
C GLY A 247 2.74 11.25 -6.06
N SER A 248 3.34 12.04 -5.18
CA SER A 248 4.69 11.84 -4.67
C SER A 248 4.86 11.05 -3.36
N PRO A 249 3.87 10.92 -2.46
CA PRO A 249 4.13 10.29 -1.17
C PRO A 249 4.40 8.77 -1.35
N PRO A 250 5.42 8.23 -0.67
CA PRO A 250 5.70 6.80 -0.75
C PRO A 250 4.54 5.96 -0.20
N LEU A 251 4.31 4.77 -0.78
CA LEU A 251 3.33 3.79 -0.26
C LEU A 251 3.68 3.29 1.14
N ALA A 252 4.95 3.43 1.55
CA ALA A 252 5.39 3.16 2.91
C ALA A 252 4.85 4.14 3.97
N PHE A 253 4.32 5.28 3.54
CA PHE A 253 3.71 6.26 4.42
C PHE A 253 2.19 6.22 4.25
N THR A 254 1.44 6.25 5.35
CA THR A 254 -0.03 6.06 5.32
C THR A 254 -0.76 7.09 4.46
N PHE A 255 -0.23 8.31 4.34
CA PHE A 255 -0.73 9.31 3.39
C PHE A 255 -0.63 8.84 1.92
N GLY A 256 0.50 8.23 1.53
CA GLY A 256 0.69 7.68 0.18
C GLY A 256 -0.10 6.40 -0.03
N LEU A 257 -0.15 5.51 0.96
CA LEU A 257 -0.99 4.31 0.93
C LEU A 257 -2.47 4.66 0.71
N GLY A 258 -3.02 5.56 1.53
CA GLY A 258 -4.40 6.01 1.41
C GLY A 258 -4.66 6.66 0.05
N GLY A 259 -3.90 7.71 -0.26
CA GLY A 259 -4.09 8.52 -1.47
C GLY A 259 -3.86 7.80 -2.79
N LEU A 260 -2.91 6.87 -2.85
CA LEU A 260 -2.47 6.27 -4.12
C LEU A 260 -2.90 4.82 -4.30
N VAL A 261 -3.43 4.15 -3.26
CA VAL A 261 -3.86 2.74 -3.36
C VAL A 261 -5.26 2.57 -2.78
N LEU A 262 -5.48 2.89 -1.50
CA LEU A 262 -6.73 2.51 -0.84
C LEU A 262 -7.95 3.29 -1.35
N PHE A 263 -7.85 4.62 -1.47
CA PHE A 263 -8.95 5.46 -1.97
C PHE A 263 -9.34 5.14 -3.41
N PRO A 264 -8.42 5.10 -4.40
CA PRO A 264 -8.78 4.74 -5.77
C PRO A 264 -9.39 3.35 -5.86
N LEU A 265 -8.78 2.34 -5.23
CA LEU A 265 -9.29 0.97 -5.26
C LEU A 265 -10.68 0.87 -4.62
N ARG A 266 -10.93 1.57 -3.50
CA ARG A 266 -12.24 1.54 -2.85
C ARG A 266 -13.38 2.05 -3.73
N VAL A 267 -13.12 2.96 -4.68
CA VAL A 267 -14.19 3.48 -5.56
C VAL A 267 -14.14 2.90 -6.97
N GLY A 268 -13.14 2.08 -7.30
CA GLY A 268 -12.97 1.53 -8.65
C GLY A 268 -12.23 2.45 -9.61
N ALA A 269 -11.53 3.46 -9.09
CA ALA A 269 -10.70 4.37 -9.86
C ALA A 269 -9.35 3.73 -10.23
N SER A 270 -8.54 4.47 -10.98
CA SER A 270 -7.17 4.09 -11.32
C SER A 270 -6.13 4.95 -10.61
N THR A 271 -4.90 4.45 -10.49
CA THR A 271 -3.79 5.18 -9.89
C THR A 271 -2.52 5.06 -10.73
N ILE A 272 -1.81 6.16 -10.89
CA ILE A 272 -0.52 6.28 -11.57
C ILE A 272 0.56 6.26 -10.49
N LEU A 273 1.42 5.24 -10.55
CA LEU A 273 2.49 5.01 -9.60
C LEU A 273 3.84 5.29 -10.27
N LEU A 274 4.42 6.44 -9.93
CA LEU A 274 5.74 6.86 -10.39
C LEU A 274 6.82 6.39 -9.40
N GLU A 275 7.85 5.70 -9.89
CA GLU A 275 9.00 5.32 -9.04
C GLU A 275 9.77 6.54 -8.54
N ARG A 276 9.86 7.57 -9.39
CA ARG A 276 10.35 8.91 -9.07
C ARG A 276 9.25 9.91 -9.33
N ALA A 277 8.94 10.68 -8.31
CA ALA A 277 7.86 11.67 -8.36
C ALA A 277 8.40 13.04 -7.98
N SER A 278 9.54 13.44 -8.58
CA SER A 278 10.00 14.82 -8.47
C SER A 278 8.97 15.77 -9.08
N PRO A 279 9.02 17.08 -8.79
CA PRO A 279 8.13 18.05 -9.42
C PRO A 279 8.16 18.00 -10.95
N ASP A 280 9.33 17.78 -11.56
CA ASP A 280 9.46 17.68 -13.02
C ASP A 280 8.85 16.36 -13.56
N ASP A 281 9.01 15.25 -12.83
CA ASP A 281 8.38 13.95 -13.18
C ASP A 281 6.86 14.05 -13.11
N LEU A 282 6.34 14.67 -12.03
CA LEU A 282 4.91 14.89 -11.86
C LEU A 282 4.36 15.77 -12.98
N ALA A 283 5.00 16.91 -13.28
CA ALA A 283 4.57 17.80 -14.36
C ALA A 283 4.53 17.07 -15.72
N THR A 284 5.53 16.24 -16.00
CA THR A 284 5.57 15.41 -17.22
C THR A 284 4.39 14.43 -17.24
N ALA A 285 4.15 13.72 -16.14
CA ALA A 285 3.04 12.77 -16.01
C ALA A 285 1.66 13.46 -16.09
N PHE A 286 1.53 14.71 -15.64
CA PHE A 286 0.29 15.48 -15.80
C PHE A 286 -0.08 15.66 -17.28
N VAL A 287 0.93 15.94 -18.13
CA VAL A 287 0.73 16.13 -19.57
C VAL A 287 0.44 14.80 -20.26
N SER A 288 1.23 13.77 -20.01
CA SER A 288 1.16 12.49 -20.74
C SER A 288 0.04 11.58 -20.23
N LEU A 289 -0.19 11.53 -18.92
CA LEU A 289 -1.07 10.56 -18.28
C LEU A 289 -2.38 11.19 -17.76
N LYS A 290 -2.53 12.51 -17.77
CA LYS A 290 -3.80 13.22 -17.48
C LYS A 290 -4.51 12.75 -16.19
N PRO A 291 -3.84 12.78 -15.03
CA PRO A 291 -4.46 12.50 -13.74
C PRO A 291 -5.52 13.56 -13.39
N THR A 292 -6.52 13.17 -12.59
CA THR A 292 -7.59 14.06 -12.10
C THR A 292 -7.44 14.40 -10.61
N VAL A 293 -6.73 13.56 -9.85
CA VAL A 293 -6.50 13.72 -8.41
C VAL A 293 -5.02 13.57 -8.13
N CYS A 294 -4.43 14.53 -7.42
CA CYS A 294 -3.01 14.50 -7.07
C CYS A 294 -2.81 14.60 -5.56
N PHE A 295 -2.13 13.60 -4.99
CA PHE A 295 -1.69 13.57 -3.60
C PHE A 295 -0.23 13.98 -3.51
N THR A 296 0.07 15.15 -2.97
CA THR A 296 1.45 15.58 -2.78
C THR A 296 1.58 16.55 -1.62
N ALA A 297 2.80 16.72 -1.10
CA ALA A 297 3.05 17.60 0.03
C ALA A 297 2.95 19.08 -0.39
N PRO A 298 2.62 20.01 0.54
CA PRO A 298 2.62 21.45 0.26
C PRO A 298 3.93 22.00 -0.32
N THR A 299 5.06 21.38 0.00
CA THR A 299 6.38 21.73 -0.56
C THR A 299 6.49 21.35 -2.04
N ALA A 300 5.95 20.20 -2.44
CA ALA A 300 5.94 19.77 -3.83
C ALA A 300 5.00 20.62 -4.70
N TYR A 301 3.83 21.03 -4.19
CA TYR A 301 2.97 21.99 -4.90
C TYR A 301 3.69 23.33 -5.14
N ARG A 302 4.44 23.82 -4.15
CA ARG A 302 5.26 25.03 -4.32
C ARG A 302 6.33 24.87 -5.40
N ALA A 303 6.97 23.71 -5.47
CA ALA A 303 7.97 23.43 -6.49
C ALA A 303 7.35 23.30 -7.89
N LEU A 304 6.18 22.65 -8.02
CA LEU A 304 5.45 22.51 -9.29
C LEU A 304 5.10 23.85 -9.94
N ARG A 305 4.72 24.86 -9.14
CA ARG A 305 4.51 26.23 -9.64
C ARG A 305 5.75 26.80 -10.35
N ASN A 306 6.95 26.46 -9.88
CA ASN A 306 8.19 26.91 -10.51
C ASN A 306 8.51 26.13 -11.79
N VAL A 307 8.03 24.89 -11.93
CA VAL A 307 8.18 24.10 -13.16
C VAL A 307 7.37 24.72 -14.30
N GLU A 308 6.12 25.11 -14.02
CA GLU A 308 5.25 25.82 -14.98
C GLU A 308 5.92 27.10 -15.51
N HIS A 309 6.47 27.93 -14.62
CA HIS A 309 7.23 29.12 -15.04
C HIS A 309 8.41 28.78 -15.97
N ARG A 310 9.13 27.68 -15.74
CA ARG A 310 10.24 27.26 -16.61
C ARG A 310 9.75 26.74 -17.97
N ILE A 311 8.61 26.05 -18.01
CA ILE A 311 8.01 25.57 -19.27
C ILE A 311 7.52 26.75 -20.10
N GLN A 312 6.82 27.71 -19.48
CA GLN A 312 6.35 28.93 -20.16
C GLN A 312 7.50 29.75 -20.74
N MET A 313 8.55 30.00 -19.93
CA MET A 313 9.73 30.75 -20.39
C MET A 313 10.43 30.08 -21.58
N ARG A 314 10.54 28.74 -21.60
CA ARG A 314 11.12 27.99 -22.73
C ARG A 314 10.25 28.05 -23.99
N GLN A 315 8.93 28.07 -23.84
CA GLN A 315 8.02 28.23 -24.98
C GLN A 315 8.13 29.66 -25.54
N ASP A 316 8.20 30.67 -24.68
CA ASP A 316 8.35 32.07 -25.10
C ASP A 316 9.71 32.33 -25.80
N GLU A 317 10.80 31.74 -25.31
CA GLU A 317 12.13 31.78 -25.95
C GLU A 317 12.14 31.11 -27.35
N GLN A 318 11.44 29.98 -27.52
CA GLN A 318 11.33 29.30 -28.82
C GLN A 318 10.46 30.07 -29.83
N THR A 319 9.48 30.85 -29.35
CA THR A 319 8.59 31.66 -30.20
C THR A 319 9.28 32.93 -30.70
N HIS A 320 10.33 33.41 -30.02
CA HIS A 320 11.13 34.57 -30.43
C HIS A 320 12.38 34.24 -31.28
N THR A 321 12.60 32.97 -31.62
CA THR A 321 13.70 32.53 -32.50
C THR A 321 13.26 32.15 -33.93
N VAL A 322 12.12 32.67 -34.42
CA VAL A 322 11.84 32.64 -35.86
C VAL A 322 12.69 33.72 -36.53
N PRO A 323 13.64 33.40 -37.42
CA PRO A 323 14.40 34.42 -38.14
C PRO A 323 13.41 35.19 -39.02
N ALA A 324 13.38 36.51 -38.88
CA ALA A 324 12.92 37.35 -39.98
C ALA A 324 13.93 37.16 -41.11
N ASP A 325 13.48 36.65 -42.26
CA ASP A 325 14.26 36.74 -43.49
C ASP A 325 13.34 36.62 -44.71
N PRO A 326 13.71 37.21 -45.86
CA PRO A 326 14.91 38.02 -46.12
C PRO A 326 14.64 39.52 -46.31
#